data_AF-A0A952KS15-F1
#
_entry.id   AF-A0A952KS15-F1
#
_cell.length_a   1.000
_cell.length_b   1.000
_cell.length_c   1.000
_cell.angle_alpha   90.00
_cell.angle_beta   90.00
_cell.angle_gamma   90.00
#
_symmetry.space_group_name_H-M   'P 1'
#
loop_
_entity.id
_entity.type
_entity.pdbx_description
1 polymer ?
#
loop_
_entity_poly.entity_id
_entity_poly.type
_entity_poly.pdbx_seq_one_letter_code
_entity_poly.pdbx_strand_id
1 'polypeptide(L)' 'DIAEKKMKDLSAHDLDAASKIIEGSARSMGLRIVD' A
#
# COMPACT_ATOMS: atom_id res chain seq x y z
N ASP A 1 1.45 9.19 -0.64
CA ASP A 1 1.31 9.62 0.77
C ASP A 1 0.91 8.54 1.77
N ILE A 2 -0.12 7.71 1.50
CA ILE A 2 -0.60 6.70 2.48
C ILE A 2 0.48 5.64 2.79
N ALA A 3 1.20 5.18 1.77
CA ALA A 3 2.28 4.20 1.92
C ALA A 3 3.41 4.70 2.85
N GLU A 4 3.82 5.96 2.72
CA GLU A 4 4.86 6.57 3.55
C GLU A 4 4.44 6.66 5.03
N LYS A 5 3.21 7.10 5.29
CA LYS A 5 2.67 7.20 6.66
C LYS A 5 2.55 5.84 7.34
N LYS A 6 2.22 4.79 6.56
CA LYS A 6 2.01 3.44 7.06
C LYS A 6 3.27 2.57 7.01
N MET A 7 4.38 3.09 6.50
CA MET A 7 5.64 2.35 6.29
C MET A 7 6.16 1.67 7.57
N LYS A 8 5.98 2.30 8.73
CA LYS A 8 6.38 1.74 10.03
C LYS A 8 5.50 0.57 10.50
N ASP A 9 4.27 0.49 9.99
CA ASP A 9 3.30 -0.55 10.32
C ASP A 9 3.33 -1.70 9.32
N LEU A 10 3.88 -1.47 8.12
CA LEU A 10 3.93 -2.43 7.02
C LEU A 10 5.25 -3.19 7.05
N SER A 11 5.20 -4.46 6.68
CA SER A 11 6.40 -5.26 6.41
C SER A 11 6.96 -4.93 5.02
N ALA A 12 7.38 -3.67 4.83
CA ALA A 12 7.91 -3.15 3.58
C ALA A 12 9.33 -2.59 3.76
N HIS A 13 10.14 -2.71 2.73
CA HIS A 13 11.56 -2.30 2.73
C HIS A 13 11.77 -0.96 2.03
N ASP A 14 10.83 -0.58 1.15
CA ASP A 14 10.77 0.67 0.41
C ASP A 14 9.30 1.10 0.17
N LEU A 15 9.12 2.31 -0.37
CA LEU A 15 7.80 2.88 -0.63
C LEU A 15 7.03 2.11 -1.72
N ASP A 16 7.74 1.48 -2.67
CA ASP A 16 7.12 0.69 -3.74
C ASP A 16 6.50 -0.59 -3.18
N ALA A 17 7.21 -1.29 -2.29
CA ALA A 17 6.71 -2.46 -1.58
C ALA A 17 5.52 -2.09 -0.69
N ALA A 18 5.60 -0.97 0.03
CA ALA A 18 4.49 -0.48 0.83
C ALA A 18 3.25 -0.15 -0.04
N SER A 19 3.46 0.45 -1.20
CA SER A 19 2.40 0.76 -2.17
C SER A 19 1.73 -0.52 -2.70
N LYS A 20 2.50 -1.56 -3.01
CA LYS A 20 1.97 -2.88 -3.41
C LYS A 20 1.15 -3.56 -2.31
N ILE A 21 1.57 -3.47 -1.05
CA ILE A 21 0.81 -4.06 0.07
C ILE A 21 -0.54 -3.35 0.24
N ILE A 22 -0.55 -2.03 0.13
CA ILE A 22 -1.79 -1.24 0.20
C ILE A 22 -2.67 -1.51 -1.02
N GLU A 23 -2.09 -1.64 -2.22
CA GLU A 23 -2.81 -1.99 -3.43
C GLU A 23 -3.46 -3.37 -3.34
N GLY A 24 -2.75 -4.38 -2.85
CA GLY A 24 -3.31 -5.72 -2.64
C GLY A 24 -4.49 -5.71 -1.68
N SER A 25 -4.43 -4.88 -0.64
CA SER A 25 -5.54 -4.70 0.31
C SER A 25 -6.74 -4.02 -0.36
N ALA A 26 -6.51 -2.95 -1.11
CA ALA A 26 -7.55 -2.23 -1.84
C ALA A 26 -8.24 -3.13 -2.88
N ARG A 27 -7.48 -3.93 -3.64
CA ARG A 27 -8.02 -4.90 -4.60
C ARG A 27 -8.87 -5.96 -3.92
N SER A 28 -8.45 -6.46 -2.77
CA SER A 28 -9.22 -7.46 -2.01
C SER A 28 -10.55 -6.90 -1.50
N MET A 29 -10.63 -5.59 -1.27
CA MET A 29 -11.86 -4.87 -0.96
C MET A 29 -12.68 -4.46 -2.21
N GLY A 30 -12.21 -4.80 -3.42
CA GLY A 30 -12.87 -4.44 -4.68
C GLY A 30 -12.71 -2.97 -5.09
N LEU A 31 -11.78 -2.24 -4.47
CA LEU A 31 -11.51 -0.84 -4.78
C LEU A 31 -10.62 -0.72 -6.01
N ARG A 32 -10.90 0.28 -6.86
CA ARG A 32 -10.09 0.61 -8.02
C ARG A 32 -9.03 1.63 -7.61
N ILE A 33 -7.76 1.29 -7.82
CA ILE A 33 -6.64 2.20 -7.58
C ILE A 33 -6.54 3.18 -8.75
N VAL A 34 -6.41 4.46 -8.41
CA VAL A 34 -6.07 5.55 -9.32
C VAL A 34 -4.78 6.16 -8.78
N ASP A 35 -3.76 6.26 -9.62
CA ASP A 35 -2.44 6.79 -9.26
C ASP A 35 -2.48 8.28 -8.89
#